data_AF-A0A1V1WWS8-F1
#
_entry.id   AF-A0A1V1WWS8-F1
#
_cell.length_a   1.000
_cell.length_b   1.000
_cell.length_c   1.000
_cell.angle_alpha   90.00
_cell.angle_beta   90.00
_cell.angle_gamma   90.00
#
_symmetry.space_group_name_H-M   'P 1'
#
loop_
_entity.id
_entity.type
_entity.pdbx_description
1 polymer ?
#
loop_
_entity_poly.entity_id
_entity_poly.type
_entity_poly.pdbx_seq_one_letter_code
_entity_poly.pdbx_strand_id
1 'polypeptide(L)' 'MKNAFHYVYILASEADETRYYTGLTDNIEARLEAHNNGQVAHTSKHKPWRIETAIAFRSRKKAAE' A
#
# COMPACT_ATOMS: atom_id res chain seq x y z
N MET A 1 8.81 -15.91 -10.92
CA MET A 1 9.16 -14.79 -11.83
C MET A 1 9.52 -13.60 -10.95
N LYS A 2 10.62 -12.89 -11.19
CA LYS A 2 10.92 -11.66 -10.45
C LYS A 2 9.78 -10.67 -10.69
N ASN A 3 9.21 -10.07 -9.63
CA ASN A 3 8.28 -8.97 -9.82
C ASN A 3 8.99 -7.86 -10.60
N ALA A 4 8.34 -7.41 -11.67
CA ALA A 4 8.94 -6.51 -12.63
C ALA A 4 9.10 -5.08 -12.08
N PHE A 5 8.40 -4.77 -10.99
CA PHE A 5 8.32 -3.46 -10.35
C PHE A 5 8.17 -3.58 -8.83
N HIS A 6 8.60 -2.52 -8.15
CA HIS A 6 8.40 -2.26 -6.73
C HIS A 6 7.53 -1.02 -6.60
N TYR A 7 6.51 -1.06 -5.75
CA TYR A 7 5.53 0.01 -5.63
C TYR A 7 5.74 0.75 -4.32
N VAL A 8 5.88 2.07 -4.41
CA VAL A 8 5.58 2.97 -3.30
C VAL A 8 4.13 3.39 -3.45
N TYR A 9 3.35 3.28 -2.39
CA TYR A 9 1.92 3.52 -2.46
C TYR A 9 1.45 4.36 -1.27
N ILE A 10 0.34 5.08 -1.49
CA ILE A 10 -0.44 5.76 -0.48
C ILE A 10 -1.84 5.15 -0.50
N LEU A 11 -2.30 4.70 0.66
CA LEU A 11 -3.69 4.33 0.89
C LEU A 11 -4.41 5.46 1.61
N ALA A 12 -5.67 5.66 1.27
CA ALA A 12 -6.58 6.53 2.00
C ALA A 12 -7.69 5.69 2.64
N SER A 13 -8.01 5.97 3.90
CA SER A 13 -9.15 5.36 4.58
C SER A 13 -10.44 5.95 3.99
N GLU A 14 -11.37 5.08 3.63
CA GLU A 14 -12.72 5.49 3.22
C GLU A 14 -13.60 5.84 4.43
N ALA A 15 -13.25 5.36 5.62
CA ALA A 15 -13.96 5.69 6.86
C ALA A 15 -13.54 7.06 7.45
N ASP A 16 -12.39 7.60 7.04
CA ASP A 16 -11.83 8.87 7.51
C ASP A 16 -10.83 9.38 6.47
N GLU A 17 -11.26 10.33 5.64
CA GLU A 17 -10.45 10.88 4.54
C GLU A 17 -9.20 11.65 5.00
N THR A 18 -9.04 11.89 6.30
CA THR A 18 -7.83 12.49 6.86
C THR A 18 -6.73 11.46 7.13
N ARG A 19 -7.03 10.16 7.01
CA ARG A 19 -6.10 9.06 7.31
C ARG A 19 -5.47 8.50 6.06
N TYR A 20 -4.15 8.58 6.04
CA TYR A 20 -3.31 8.05 4.98
C TYR A 20 -2.30 7.04 5.53
N TYR A 21 -1.91 6.09 4.68
CA TYR A 21 -0.84 5.16 4.97
C TYR A 21 0.08 5.02 3.76
N THR A 22 1.37 5.28 3.97
CA THR A 22 2.40 5.08 2.94
C THR A 22 3.09 3.74 3.16
N GLY A 23 3.33 3.00 2.09
CA GLY A 23 4.07 1.74 2.18
C GLY A 23 4.83 1.39 0.91
N LEU A 24 5.61 0.31 1.01
CA LEU A 24 6.33 -0.31 -0.09
C LEU A 24 5.96 -1.78 -0.21
N THR A 25 5.71 -2.23 -1.43
CA THR A 25 5.37 -3.63 -1.73
C THR A 25 5.76 -4.01 -3.15
N ASP A 26 5.95 -5.30 -3.40
CA ASP A 26 6.17 -5.82 -4.75
C ASP A 26 4.85 -6.20 -5.43
N ASN A 27 3.76 -6.32 -4.66
CA ASN A 27 2.42 -6.64 -5.13
C ASN A 27 1.41 -5.74 -4.39
N ILE A 28 0.79 -4.82 -5.14
CA ILE A 28 -0.06 -3.78 -4.54
C ILE A 28 -1.47 -4.29 -4.26
N GLU A 29 -1.98 -5.19 -5.09
CA GLU A 29 -3.29 -5.81 -4.97
C GLU A 29 -3.36 -6.66 -3.69
N ALA A 30 -2.41 -7.59 -3.50
CA ALA A 30 -2.34 -8.43 -2.31
C ALA A 30 -2.12 -7.59 -1.04
N ARG A 31 -1.40 -6.47 -1.15
CA ARG A 31 -1.17 -5.57 -0.02
C ARG A 31 -2.45 -4.83 0.37
N LEU A 32 -3.21 -4.32 -0.60
CA LEU A 32 -4.49 -3.67 -0.34
C LEU A 32 -5.47 -4.64 0.33
N GLU A 33 -5.56 -5.87 -0.19
CA GLU A 33 -6.38 -6.94 0.39
C GLU A 33 -5.99 -7.21 1.84
N ALA A 34 -4.69 -7.34 2.15
CA ALA A 34 -4.21 -7.57 3.51
C ALA A 34 -4.60 -6.43 4.47
N HIS A 35 -4.51 -5.18 4.03
CA HIS A 35 -4.97 -4.03 4.81
C HIS A 35 -6.47 -4.11 5.08
N ASN A 36 -7.29 -4.40 4.06
CA ASN A 36 -8.76 -4.48 4.18
C ASN A 36 -9.26 -5.71 4.95
N ASN A 37 -8.49 -6.79 4.97
CA ASN A 37 -8.72 -7.95 5.82
C ASN A 37 -8.26 -7.72 7.27
N GLY A 38 -7.58 -6.61 7.58
CA GLY A 38 -7.11 -6.28 8.93
C GLY A 38 -5.89 -7.08 9.37
N GLN A 39 -5.16 -7.68 8.44
CA GLN A 39 -3.94 -8.44 8.71
C GLN A 39 -2.76 -7.51 9.10
N VAL A 40 -2.88 -6.21 8.81
CA VAL A 40 -1.91 -5.19 9.21
C VAL A 40 -2.43 -4.44 10.44
N ALA A 41 -1.91 -4.80 11.62
CA ALA A 41 -2.43 -4.37 12.92
C ALA A 41 -2.59 -2.84 13.04
N HIS A 42 -1.56 -2.06 12.67
CA HIS A 42 -1.57 -0.59 12.81
C HIS A 42 -2.66 0.11 11.96
N THR A 43 -3.01 -0.47 10.81
CA THR A 43 -3.99 0.09 9.88
C THR A 43 -5.37 -0.58 9.99
N SER A 44 -5.48 -1.67 10.75
CA SER A 44 -6.69 -2.51 10.83
C SER A 44 -7.94 -1.78 11.34
N LYS A 45 -7.74 -0.72 12.15
CA LYS A 45 -8.79 0.12 12.72
C LYS A 45 -9.34 1.20 11.78
N HIS A 46 -8.72 1.41 10.62
CA HIS A 46 -9.07 2.48 9.68
C HIS A 46 -9.45 1.93 8.30
N LYS A 47 -9.95 0.69 8.28
CA LYS A 47 -10.49 0.05 7.08
C LYS A 47 -11.93 0.56 6.82
N PRO A 48 -12.44 0.50 5.59
CA PRO A 48 -11.75 0.06 4.37
C PRO A 48 -10.80 1.12 3.82
N TRP A 49 -9.80 0.66 3.09
CA TRP A 49 -8.77 1.44 2.42
C TRP A 49 -8.93 1.33 0.90
N ARG A 50 -8.67 2.42 0.21
CA ARG A 50 -8.46 2.47 -1.25
C ARG A 50 -7.04 2.91 -1.59
N ILE A 51 -6.58 2.59 -2.80
CA ILE A 51 -5.32 3.14 -3.32
C ILE A 51 -5.58 4.58 -3.75
N GLU A 52 -4.88 5.52 -3.13
CA GLU A 52 -4.91 6.93 -3.51
C GLU A 52 -3.79 7.24 -4.52
N THR A 53 -2.62 6.62 -4.34
CA THR A 53 -1.48 6.79 -5.25
C THR A 53 -0.64 5.51 -5.27
N ALA A 54 -0.11 5.15 -6.44
CA ALA A 54 0.85 4.07 -6.61
C ALA A 54 1.91 4.46 -7.64
N ILE A 55 3.18 4.38 -7.26
CA ILE A 55 4.32 4.70 -8.13
C ILE A 55 5.18 3.45 -8.28
N ALA A 56 5.38 3.02 -9.52
CA ALA A 56 6.15 1.83 -9.85
C ALA A 56 7.61 2.16 -10.18
N PHE A 57 8.53 1.43 -9.56
CA PHE A 57 9.96 1.53 -9.79
C PHE A 57 10.54 0.20 -10.25
N ARG A 58 11.39 0.22 -11.28
CA ARG A 58 12.18 -0.96 -11.67
C ARG A 58 13.25 -1.31 -10.63
N SER A 59 13.77 -0.31 -9.92
CA SER A 59 14.80 -0.47 -8.89
C SER A 59 14.17 -0.45 -7.51
N ARG A 60 14.33 -1.53 -6.75
CA ARG A 60 13.90 -1.59 -5.35
C ARG A 60 14.62 -0.55 -4.50
N LYS A 61 15.90 -0.30 -4.80
CA LYS A 61 16.71 0.70 -4.09
C LYS A 61 16.07 2.07 -4.24
N LYS A 62 15.74 2.47 -5.47
CA LYS A 62 15.10 3.76 -5.75
C LYS A 62 13.71 3.89 -5.13
N ALA A 63 12.96 2.80 -5.02
CA ALA A 63 11.67 2.81 -4.32
C ALA A 63 11.80 3.05 -2.82
N ALA A 64 12.94 2.72 -2.21
CA ALA A 64 13.17 2.75 -0.77
C ALA A 64 14.09 3.90 -0.31
N GLU A 65 14.59 4.72 -1.23
CA GLU A 65 15.36 5.95 -0.98
C GLU A 65 14.43 7.10 -0.61
#